data_AF-A0A2D0TAV4-F1
#
_entry.id   AF-A0A2D0TAV4-F1
#
_cell.length_a   1.000
_cell.length_b   1.000
_cell.length_c   1.000
_cell.angle_alpha   90.00
_cell.angle_beta   90.00
_cell.angle_gamma   90.00
#
_symmetry.space_group_name_H-M   'P 1'
#
loop_
_entity.id
_entity.type
_entity.pdbx_description
1 polymer ?
#
loop_
_entity_poly.entity_id
_entity_poly.type
_entity_poly.pdbx_seq_one_letter_code
_entity_poly.pdbx_strand_id
1 'polypeptide(L)'
;MAELLWRARLHLIERVNEALLKDLIDGLRAANPPVLTGREANGILQGHKVTEDMTGLLVDMVCKKGNTASSIMLSILEQKDVNLAKDLGLILDRPCEHQTSRMEINGPNFR
;
A
#
# COMPACT_ATOMS: atom_id res chain seq x y z
N MET A 1 0.55 11.38 7.71
CA MET A 1 0.52 10.33 6.67
C MET A 1 -0.62 10.56 5.68
N ALA A 2 -1.83 10.89 6.13
CA ALA A 2 -2.97 11.16 5.24
C ALA A 2 -2.71 12.29 4.21
N GLU A 3 -2.04 13.37 4.58
CA GLU A 3 -1.73 14.47 3.65
C GLU A 3 -0.78 14.08 2.52
N LEU A 4 0.21 13.22 2.80
CA LEU A 4 1.14 12.70 1.77
C LEU A 4 0.38 11.84 0.76
N LEU A 5 -0.47 10.95 1.26
CA LEU A 5 -1.35 10.12 0.43
C LEU A 5 -2.30 10.98 -0.42
N TRP A 6 -2.84 12.06 0.17
CA TRP A 6 -3.72 12.99 -0.53
C TRP A 6 -3.02 13.73 -1.68
N ARG A 7 -1.77 14.14 -1.49
CA ARG A 7 -0.96 14.78 -2.54
C ARG A 7 -0.57 13.79 -3.64
N ALA A 8 -0.26 12.56 -3.26
CA ALA A 8 0.05 11.47 -4.19
C ALA A 8 -1.20 10.92 -4.92
N ARG A 9 -2.41 11.24 -4.43
CA ARG A 9 -3.68 10.77 -4.98
C ARG A 9 -3.80 10.98 -6.49
N LEU A 10 -3.43 12.16 -6.99
CA LEU A 10 -3.62 12.50 -8.40
C LEU A 10 -2.77 11.58 -9.29
N HIS A 11 -1.51 11.41 -8.92
CA HIS A 11 -0.60 10.51 -9.63
C HIS A 11 -0.97 9.03 -9.45
N LEU A 12 -1.49 8.64 -8.29
CA LEU A 12 -2.04 7.29 -8.07
C LEU A 12 -3.20 7.03 -9.03
N ILE A 13 -4.13 7.97 -9.15
CA ILE A 13 -5.28 7.88 -10.05
C ILE A 13 -4.81 7.65 -11.51
N GLU A 14 -3.81 8.40 -11.98
CA GLU A 14 -3.31 8.29 -13.35
C GLU A 14 -2.47 7.03 -13.62
N ARG A 15 -1.82 6.47 -12.60
CA ARG A 15 -0.88 5.33 -12.75
C ARG A 15 -1.47 3.98 -12.32
N VAL A 16 -2.48 3.97 -11.46
CA VAL A 16 -3.12 2.75 -10.97
C VAL A 16 -3.97 2.13 -12.07
N ASN A 17 -3.70 0.86 -12.37
CA ASN A 17 -4.54 0.05 -13.24
C ASN A 17 -5.54 -0.78 -12.43
N GLU A 18 -6.59 -1.32 -13.07
CA GLU A 18 -7.67 -2.06 -12.42
C GLU A 18 -7.16 -3.25 -11.58
N ALA A 19 -6.14 -3.95 -12.07
CA ALA A 19 -5.52 -5.05 -11.35
C ALA A 19 -4.85 -4.58 -10.04
N LEU A 20 -4.10 -3.48 -10.11
CA LEU A 20 -3.43 -2.85 -8.96
C LEU A 20 -4.46 -2.32 -7.95
N LEU A 21 -5.55 -1.72 -8.44
CA LEU A 21 -6.66 -1.25 -7.61
C LEU A 21 -7.30 -2.40 -6.82
N LYS A 22 -7.61 -3.52 -7.50
CA LYS A 22 -8.17 -4.71 -6.84
C LYS A 22 -7.23 -5.27 -5.77
N ASP A 23 -5.94 -5.33 -6.07
CA ASP A 23 -4.91 -5.76 -5.12
C ASP A 23 -4.82 -4.84 -3.90
N LEU A 24 -4.87 -3.52 -4.11
CA LEU A 24 -4.88 -2.53 -3.03
C LEU A 24 -6.12 -2.70 -2.14
N ILE A 25 -7.29 -2.90 -2.75
CA ILE A 25 -8.54 -3.12 -2.01
C ILE A 25 -8.49 -4.42 -1.21
N ASP A 26 -8.00 -5.51 -1.81
CA ASP A 26 -7.88 -6.80 -1.14
C ASP A 26 -6.88 -6.73 0.02
N GLY A 27 -5.71 -6.12 -0.20
CA GLY A 27 -4.71 -5.88 0.84
C GLY A 27 -5.25 -5.03 1.99
N LEU A 28 -6.04 -3.98 1.71
CA LEU A 28 -6.64 -3.13 2.75
C LEU A 28 -7.72 -3.86 3.56
N ARG A 29 -8.38 -4.85 2.95
CA ARG A 29 -9.36 -5.72 3.62
C ARG A 29 -8.68 -6.82 4.43
N ALA A 30 -7.57 -7.35 3.94
CA ALA A 30 -6.75 -8.36 4.62
C ALA A 30 -5.89 -7.76 5.75
N ALA A 31 -5.65 -6.46 5.73
CA ALA A 31 -4.93 -5.75 6.77
C ALA A 31 -5.61 -5.90 8.14
N ASN A 32 -4.80 -5.89 9.20
CA ASN A 32 -5.29 -5.95 10.57
C ASN A 32 -4.80 -4.71 11.36
N PRO A 33 -5.71 -3.81 11.79
CA PRO A 33 -7.16 -3.88 11.65
C PRO A 33 -7.66 -3.62 10.21
N PRO A 34 -8.81 -4.18 9.82
CA PRO A 34 -9.35 -4.00 8.48
C PRO A 34 -9.64 -2.53 8.21
N VAL A 35 -8.98 -2.01 7.17
CA VAL A 35 -9.16 -0.62 6.76
C VAL A 35 -10.49 -0.47 6.05
N LEU A 36 -10.80 -1.41 5.15
CA LEU A 36 -12.07 -1.43 4.43
C LEU A 36 -12.92 -2.60 4.90
N THR A 37 -14.19 -2.30 5.14
CA THR A 37 -15.22 -3.32 5.32
C THR A 37 -15.56 -3.92 3.95
N GLY A 38 -15.93 -5.21 3.87
CA GLY A 38 -16.29 -5.84 2.60
C GLY A 38 -17.38 -5.10 1.81
N ARG A 39 -18.29 -4.40 2.51
CA ARG A 39 -19.30 -3.54 1.90
C ARG A 39 -18.69 -2.32 1.20
N GLU A 40 -17.73 -1.65 1.83
CA GLU A 40 -17.06 -0.46 1.29
C GLU A 40 -16.21 -0.84 0.07
N ALA A 41 -15.41 -1.90 0.19
CA ALA A 41 -14.61 -2.46 -0.90
C ALA A 41 -15.48 -2.81 -2.12
N ASN A 42 -16.61 -3.48 -1.89
CA ASN A 42 -17.54 -3.82 -2.96
C ASN A 42 -18.24 -2.59 -3.56
N GLY A 43 -18.54 -1.58 -2.74
CA GLY A 43 -19.10 -0.31 -3.20
C GLY A 43 -18.16 0.43 -4.16
N ILE A 44 -16.85 0.42 -3.89
CA ILE A 44 -15.84 1.02 -4.77
C ILE A 44 -15.76 0.24 -6.10
N LEU A 45 -15.69 -1.09 -6.04
CA LEU A 45 -15.58 -1.94 -7.23
C LEU A 45 -16.83 -1.92 -8.12
N GLN A 46 -18.03 -1.78 -7.53
CA GLN A 46 -19.28 -1.76 -8.28
C GLN A 46 -19.74 -0.35 -8.68
N GLY A 47 -19.24 0.70 -8.01
CA GLY A 47 -19.79 2.05 -8.12
C GLY A 47 -19.41 2.79 -9.40
N HIS A 48 -18.26 2.48 -10.01
CA HIS A 48 -17.74 3.26 -11.14
C HIS A 48 -17.33 2.38 -12.32
N LYS A 49 -17.33 2.93 -13.54
CA LYS A 49 -16.77 2.27 -14.74
C LYS A 49 -15.31 2.64 -15.00
N VAL A 50 -14.81 3.65 -14.30
CA VAL A 50 -13.50 4.27 -14.55
C VAL A 50 -12.60 4.02 -13.35
N THR A 51 -11.46 3.39 -13.59
CA THR A 51 -10.44 3.04 -12.58
C THR A 51 -9.94 4.26 -11.81
N GLU A 52 -9.80 5.39 -12.50
CA GLU A 52 -9.35 6.66 -11.95
C GLU A 52 -10.28 7.16 -10.84
N ASP A 53 -11.59 7.14 -11.09
CA ASP A 53 -12.58 7.58 -10.11
C ASP A 53 -12.63 6.65 -8.88
N MET A 54 -12.61 5.33 -9.13
CA MET A 54 -12.53 4.33 -8.06
C MET A 54 -11.29 4.54 -7.17
N THR A 55 -10.14 4.82 -7.78
CA THR A 55 -8.89 5.07 -7.06
C THR A 55 -9.00 6.34 -6.22
N GLY A 56 -9.62 7.39 -6.76
CA GLY A 56 -9.90 8.60 -6.01
C GLY A 56 -10.79 8.37 -4.79
N LEU A 57 -11.86 7.59 -4.94
CA LEU A 57 -12.75 7.21 -3.84
C LEU A 57 -12.04 6.37 -2.79
N LEU A 58 -11.21 5.43 -3.20
CA LEU A 58 -10.40 4.61 -2.32
C LEU A 58 -9.49 5.47 -1.44
N VAL A 59 -8.73 6.39 -2.06
CA VAL A 59 -7.80 7.27 -1.35
C VAL A 59 -8.55 8.23 -0.42
N ASP A 60 -9.68 8.78 -0.85
CA ASP A 60 -10.53 9.65 -0.03
C ASP A 60 -11.03 8.93 1.22
N MET A 61 -11.51 7.68 1.06
CA MET A 61 -12.01 6.85 2.15
C MET A 61 -10.90 6.51 3.16
N VAL A 62 -9.72 6.14 2.67
CA VAL A 62 -8.55 5.85 3.49
C VAL A 62 -8.09 7.11 4.25
N CYS A 63 -8.09 8.28 3.62
CA CYS A 63 -7.77 9.55 4.28
C CYS A 63 -8.79 9.90 5.36
N LYS A 64 -10.09 9.73 5.08
CA LYS A 64 -11.18 9.97 6.05
C LYS A 64 -11.07 9.07 7.28
N LYS A 65 -10.59 7.84 7.10
CA LYS A 65 -10.42 6.88 8.20
C LYS A 65 -9.24 7.21 9.13
N GLY A 66 -8.31 8.03 8.66
CA GLY A 66 -7.21 8.58 9.44
C GLY A 66 -5.84 7.96 9.15
N ASN A 67 -4.83 8.42 9.89
CA ASN A 67 -3.42 8.12 9.58
C ASN A 67 -3.07 6.63 9.58
N THR A 68 -3.71 5.80 10.43
CA THR A 68 -3.46 4.35 10.48
C THR A 68 -3.83 3.68 9.16
N ALA A 69 -4.99 4.03 8.61
CA ALA A 69 -5.45 3.52 7.32
C ALA A 69 -4.51 3.95 6.18
N SER A 70 -4.11 5.23 6.17
CA SER A 70 -3.16 5.74 5.18
C SER A 70 -1.81 5.04 5.24
N SER A 71 -1.32 4.73 6.45
CA SER A 71 -0.06 4.01 6.62
C SER A 71 -0.13 2.58 6.08
N ILE A 72 -1.25 1.88 6.32
CA ILE A 72 -1.45 0.52 5.81
C ILE A 72 -1.52 0.52 4.28
N MET A 73 -2.27 1.47 3.69
CA MET A 73 -2.34 1.61 2.23
C MET A 73 -0.96 1.80 1.61
N LEU A 74 -0.11 2.62 2.26
CA LEU A 74 1.27 2.81 1.84
C LEU A 74 2.07 1.53 1.84
N SER A 75 1.99 0.75 2.92
CA SER A 75 2.73 -0.51 3.03
C SER A 75 2.32 -1.52 1.96
N ILE A 76 1.03 -1.60 1.63
CA ILE A 76 0.55 -2.47 0.55
C ILE A 76 1.03 -1.94 -0.81
N LEU A 77 0.94 -0.64 -1.04
CA LEU A 77 1.43 -0.01 -2.26
C LEU A 77 2.93 -0.24 -2.46
N GLU A 78 3.73 -0.12 -1.41
CA GLU A 78 5.17 -0.37 -1.44
C GLU A 78 5.48 -1.83 -1.79
N GLN A 79 4.76 -2.78 -1.19
CA GLN A 79 4.93 -4.20 -1.52
C GLN A 79 4.50 -4.54 -2.94
N LYS A 80 3.47 -3.86 -3.46
CA LYS A 80 2.95 -4.13 -4.80
C LYS A 80 3.74 -3.42 -5.89
N ASP A 81 4.12 -2.17 -5.64
CA ASP A 81 4.80 -1.30 -6.59
C ASP A 81 5.70 -0.27 -5.87
N VAL A 82 6.88 -0.74 -5.45
CA VAL A 82 7.89 0.07 -4.77
C VAL A 82 8.36 1.26 -5.62
N ASN A 83 8.38 1.12 -6.94
CA ASN A 83 8.80 2.21 -7.83
C ASN A 83 7.78 3.34 -7.79
N LEU A 84 6.49 3.01 -7.87
CA LEU A 84 5.42 4.00 -7.75
C LEU A 84 5.43 4.65 -6.37
N ALA A 85 5.57 3.89 -5.29
CA ALA A 85 5.65 4.45 -3.94
C ALA A 85 6.84 5.42 -3.77
N LYS A 86 7.99 5.10 -4.39
CA LYS A 86 9.21 5.92 -4.38
C LYS A 86 9.06 7.19 -5.19
N ASP A 87 8.50 7.09 -6.39
CA ASP A 87 8.22 8.22 -7.29
C ASP A 87 7.28 9.24 -6.64
N LEU A 88 6.28 8.73 -5.91
CA LEU A 88 5.33 9.54 -5.15
C LEU A 88 5.89 10.13 -3.85
N GLY A 89 7.13 9.82 -3.49
CA GLY A 89 7.77 10.28 -2.25
C GLY A 89 7.09 9.74 -0.98
N LEU A 90 6.40 8.61 -1.08
CA LEU A 90 5.63 8.01 0.02
C LEU A 90 6.51 7.15 0.94
N ILE A 91 7.63 6.66 0.42
CA ILE A 91 8.62 5.95 1.21
C ILE A 91 9.50 7.00 1.89
N LEU A 92 9.35 7.19 3.20
CA LEU A 92 10.47 7.69 3.98
C LEU A 92 11.56 6.63 3.85
N ASP A 93 12.74 7.00 3.38
CA ASP A 93 13.93 6.15 3.38
C ASP A 93 14.11 5.57 4.80
N ARG A 94 13.49 4.42 5.07
CA ARG A 94 13.90 3.59 6.18
C ARG A 94 15.13 2.92 5.61
N PRO A 95 16.32 3.16 6.18
CA PRO A 95 17.49 2.44 5.73
C PRO A 95 17.15 0.96 5.86
N CYS A 96 17.10 0.30 4.71
CA CYS A 96 16.97 -1.13 4.58
C CYS A 96 18.03 -1.79 5.50
N GLU A 97 17.64 -2.24 6.69
CA GLU A 97 18.32 -3.37 7.31
C GLU A 97 17.92 -4.62 6.52
N HIS A 98 18.46 -4.72 5.31
CA HIS A 98 18.85 -6.02 4.78
C HIS A 98 19.95 -6.53 5.71
N GLN A 99 19.55 -7.08 6.87
CA GLN A 99 20.41 -8.03 7.55
C GLN A 99 20.54 -9.22 6.62
N THR A 100 21.60 -9.14 5.82
CA THR A 100 22.28 -10.25 5.21
C THR A 100 22.43 -11.31 6.29
N SER A 101 21.49 -12.26 6.35
CA SER A 101 21.66 -13.47 7.14
C SER A 101 22.67 -14.33 6.38
N ARG A 102 23.93 -13.90 6.45
CA ARG A 102 25.11 -14.63 6.03
C ARG A 102 25.10 -15.94 6.81
N MET A 103 25.05 -17.04 6.07
CA MET A 103 25.20 -18.38 6.60
C MET A 103 26.56 -18.47 7.33
N GLU A 104 26.57 -18.38 8.66
CA GLU A 104 27.72 -18.75 9.48
C GLU A 104 27.40 -20.04 10.22
N ILE A 105 27.54 -21.16 9.52
CA ILE A 105 27.69 -22.46 10.17
C ILE A 105 29.18 -22.72 10.28
N ASN A 106 29.81 -22.12 11.29
CA ASN A 106 31.17 -22.47 11.69
C ASN A 106 31.11 -23.91 12.27
N GLY A 107 31.75 -24.85 11.56
CA GLY A 107 31.89 -26.24 12.01
C GLY A 107 32.72 -26.35 13.30
N PRO A 108 32.50 -27.37 14.14
CA PRO A 108 33.24 -27.51 15.39
C PRO A 108 34.68 -27.95 15.10
N ASN A 109 35.62 -27.16 15.61
CA ASN A 109 37.05 -27.50 15.63
C ASN A 109 37.27 -28.59 16.68
N PHE A 110 37.50 -29.82 16.23
CA PHE A 110 37.93 -30.93 17.08
C PHE A 110 39.34 -30.65 17.60
N ARG A 111 39.49 -30.59 18.92
CA ARG A 111 40.78 -30.71 19.58
C ARG A 111 40.64 -31.51 20.86
#